data_AF-A0A821JAZ7-F1
#
_entry.id   AF-A0A821JAZ7-F1
#
_cell.length_a   1.000
_cell.length_b   1.000
_cell.length_c   1.000
_cell.angle_alpha   90.00
_cell.angle_beta   90.00
_cell.angle_gamma   90.00
#
_symmetry.space_group_name_H-M   'P 1'
#
loop_
_entity.id
_entity.type
_entity.pdbx_description
1 polymer ?
#
loop_
_entity_poly.entity_id
_entity_poly.type
_entity_poly.pdbx_seq_one_letter_code
_entity_poly.pdbx_strand_id
1 'polypeptide(L)'
;VAATTGECVYVGCVSDECRIRDSLFQHNYCHDTLGSVGGSRAGFQIKPGSYNVIIRNNVCYNVVGPCIIVYDGYDRGRNLIDGN
;
A
#
# COMPACT_ATOMS: atom_id res chain seq x y z
N VAL A 1 -17.00 -9.99 -12.40
CA VAL A 1 -15.59 -10.15 -12.83
C VAL A 1 -14.75 -10.11 -11.57
N ALA A 2 -13.97 -11.14 -11.24
CA ALA A 2 -13.13 -11.11 -10.04
C ALA A 2 -11.90 -10.23 -10.32
N ALA A 3 -11.63 -9.25 -9.46
CA ALA A 3 -10.42 -8.44 -9.57
C ALA A 3 -9.21 -9.32 -9.20
N THR A 4 -8.15 -9.27 -10.00
CA THR A 4 -6.94 -10.07 -9.79
C THR A 4 -6.03 -9.48 -8.72
N THR A 5 -6.12 -8.18 -8.45
CA THR A 5 -5.42 -7.47 -7.38
C THR A 5 -6.39 -7.13 -6.24
N GLY A 6 -5.91 -7.15 -4.99
CA GLY A 6 -6.72 -6.85 -3.81
C GLY A 6 -6.45 -5.50 -3.16
N GLU A 7 -5.56 -4.74 -3.77
CA GLU A 7 -5.07 -3.45 -3.32
C GLU A 7 -5.55 -2.30 -4.19
N CYS A 8 -5.86 -1.17 -3.55
CA CYS A 8 -6.14 0.08 -4.25
C CYS A 8 -4.85 0.73 -4.73
N VAL A 9 -3.78 0.66 -3.93
CA VAL A 9 -2.49 1.30 -4.22
C VAL A 9 -1.34 0.34 -3.97
N TYR A 10 -0.54 0.13 -5.02
CA TYR A 10 0.66 -0.71 -5.02
C TYR A 10 1.88 0.18 -5.24
N VAL A 11 2.73 0.35 -4.21
CA VAL A 11 3.84 1.31 -4.20
C VAL A 11 5.17 0.56 -4.28
N GLY A 12 5.83 0.60 -5.45
CA GLY A 12 7.05 -0.16 -5.76
C GLY A 12 6.75 -1.50 -6.42
N CYS A 13 7.64 -2.49 -6.30
CA CYS A 13 7.34 -3.87 -6.70
C CYS A 13 7.97 -4.94 -5.79
N VAL A 14 7.54 -6.18 -6.03
CA VAL A 14 8.01 -7.35 -5.28
C VAL A 14 9.54 -7.47 -5.36
N SER A 15 10.14 -8.03 -4.32
CA SER A 15 11.57 -8.36 -4.28
C SER A 15 12.54 -7.20 -4.51
N ASP A 16 12.12 -5.94 -4.30
CA ASP A 16 12.97 -4.76 -4.44
C ASP A 16 13.55 -4.57 -5.86
N GLU A 17 12.86 -5.12 -6.88
CA GLU A 17 13.23 -4.99 -8.30
C GLU A 17 13.03 -3.55 -8.81
N CYS A 18 12.10 -2.83 -8.19
CA CYS A 18 11.76 -1.43 -8.46
C CYS A 18 11.19 -0.77 -7.20
N ARG A 19 11.39 0.53 -7.10
CA ARG A 19 11.22 1.28 -5.85
C ARG A 19 10.49 2.58 -6.12
N ILE A 20 9.56 2.92 -5.24
CA ILE A 20 9.13 4.31 -5.07
C ILE A 20 9.88 4.91 -3.88
N ARG A 21 10.24 6.18 -3.99
CA ARG A 21 10.83 6.94 -2.91
C ARG A 21 10.32 8.38 -2.89
N ASP A 22 10.45 9.02 -1.73
CA ASP A 22 10.22 10.46 -1.55
C ASP A 22 8.82 10.89 -2.05
N SER A 23 7.78 10.16 -1.61
CA SER A 23 6.42 10.26 -2.16
C SER A 23 5.35 10.43 -1.08
N LEU A 24 4.24 11.08 -1.43
CA LEU A 24 3.11 11.34 -0.54
C LEU A 24 1.81 10.80 -1.14
N PHE A 25 1.13 9.94 -0.39
CA PHE A 25 -0.22 9.45 -0.68
C PHE A 25 -1.16 9.93 0.42
N GLN A 26 -2.04 10.87 0.08
CA GLN A 26 -2.92 11.50 1.06
C GLN A 26 -4.35 11.71 0.56
N HIS A 27 -5.31 11.69 1.50
CA HIS A 27 -6.72 11.98 1.26
C HIS A 27 -7.37 11.09 0.19
N ASN A 28 -6.91 9.85 0.04
CA ASN A 28 -7.51 8.87 -0.85
C ASN A 28 -8.59 8.06 -0.11
N TYR A 29 -9.63 7.65 -0.82
CA TYR A 29 -10.67 6.74 -0.34
C TYR A 29 -10.54 5.40 -1.06
N CYS A 30 -9.99 4.39 -0.38
CA CYS A 30 -9.87 3.03 -0.89
C CYS A 30 -11.08 2.22 -0.44
N HIS A 31 -11.87 1.71 -1.39
CA HIS A 31 -13.11 1.01 -1.04
C HIS A 31 -13.48 -0.18 -1.92
N ASP A 32 -14.27 -1.08 -1.32
CA ASP A 32 -14.98 -2.18 -1.98
C ASP A 32 -14.07 -3.19 -2.72
N THR A 33 -12.96 -3.61 -2.08
CA THR A 33 -12.00 -4.59 -2.65
C THR A 33 -12.29 -6.05 -2.26
N LEU A 34 -13.46 -6.34 -1.69
CA LEU A 34 -13.86 -7.68 -1.21
C LEU A 34 -13.87 -8.78 -2.28
N GLY A 35 -14.08 -8.42 -3.55
CA GLY A 35 -14.14 -9.38 -4.66
C GLY A 35 -12.78 -9.89 -5.15
N SER A 36 -11.68 -9.49 -4.49
CA SER A 36 -10.32 -9.86 -4.88
C SER A 36 -9.91 -11.21 -4.29
N VAL A 37 -9.34 -12.08 -5.14
CA VAL A 37 -9.07 -13.49 -4.81
C VAL A 37 -7.59 -13.85 -4.72
N GLY A 38 -6.67 -12.89 -4.86
CA GLY A 38 -5.23 -13.15 -4.92
C GLY A 38 -4.35 -12.17 -4.14
N GLY A 39 -3.16 -12.62 -3.77
CA GLY A 39 -2.07 -11.79 -3.22
C GLY A 39 -2.19 -11.36 -1.74
N SER A 40 -1.20 -10.61 -1.28
CA SER A 40 -1.20 -9.93 0.02
C SER A 40 -2.15 -8.74 -0.01
N ARG A 41 -3.45 -9.01 0.02
CA ARG A 41 -4.51 -8.00 -0.11
C ARG A 41 -4.42 -6.94 0.99
N ALA A 42 -4.38 -5.66 0.64
CA ALA A 42 -4.41 -4.52 1.56
C ALA A 42 -4.83 -3.25 0.81
N GLY A 43 -5.40 -2.25 1.46
CA GLY A 43 -5.73 -1.00 0.76
C GLY A 43 -4.53 -0.34 0.07
N PHE A 44 -3.43 -0.17 0.82
CA PHE A 44 -2.15 0.36 0.37
C PHE A 44 -1.03 -0.64 0.70
N GLN A 45 -0.14 -0.88 -0.26
CA GLN A 45 1.04 -1.72 -0.06
C GLN A 45 2.32 -0.96 -0.41
N ILE A 46 3.16 -0.68 0.58
CA ILE A 46 4.51 -0.17 0.38
C ILE A 46 5.46 -1.35 0.25
N LYS A 47 5.87 -1.65 -0.98
CA LYS A 47 6.65 -2.84 -1.32
C LYS A 47 8.11 -2.76 -0.87
N PRO A 48 8.80 -3.93 -0.74
CA PRO A 48 10.16 -3.98 -0.24
C PRO A 48 11.08 -2.97 -0.91
N GLY A 49 11.89 -2.32 -0.09
CA GLY A 49 12.89 -1.35 -0.48
C GLY A 49 12.36 0.00 -0.99
N SER A 50 11.04 0.22 -1.00
CA SER A 50 10.47 1.57 -1.12
C SER A 50 10.57 2.32 0.22
N TYR A 51 11.02 3.57 0.20
CA TYR A 51 11.39 4.33 1.40
C TYR A 51 11.00 5.81 1.30
N ASN A 52 10.96 6.53 2.43
CA ASN A 52 10.51 7.93 2.49
C ASN A 52 9.13 8.15 1.86
N VAL A 53 8.25 7.15 1.98
CA VAL A 53 6.85 7.25 1.57
C VAL A 53 6.00 7.66 2.76
N ILE A 54 5.18 8.69 2.57
CA ILE A 54 4.21 9.15 3.55
C ILE A 54 2.81 8.69 3.10
N ILE A 55 2.13 7.92 3.94
CA ILE A 55 0.71 7.56 3.77
C ILE A 55 -0.05 8.27 4.89
N ARG A 56 -0.82 9.33 4.55
CA ARG A 56 -1.57 10.07 5.56
C ARG A 56 -3.02 10.36 5.22
N ASN A 57 -3.89 10.36 6.22
CA ASN A 57 -5.27 10.83 6.09
C ASN A 57 -6.05 10.12 4.96
N ASN A 58 -5.75 8.84 4.70
CA ASN A 58 -6.50 8.03 3.75
C ASN A 58 -7.56 7.22 4.51
N VAL A 59 -8.64 6.85 3.83
CA VAL A 59 -9.71 6.03 4.42
C VAL A 59 -9.78 4.71 3.65
N CYS A 60 -9.73 3.59 4.38
CA CYS A 60 -10.05 2.28 3.83
C CYS A 60 -11.41 1.81 4.32
N TYR A 61 -12.32 1.51 3.41
CA TYR A 61 -13.67 1.04 3.72
C TYR A 61 -13.98 -0.22 2.94
N ASN A 62 -14.51 -1.25 3.59
CA ASN A 62 -14.93 -2.48 2.90
C ASN A 62 -13.80 -3.13 2.05
N VAL A 63 -12.60 -3.22 2.64
CA VAL A 63 -11.43 -3.86 2.06
C VAL A 63 -11.22 -5.24 2.67
N VAL A 64 -10.71 -6.20 1.88
CA VAL A 64 -10.57 -7.60 2.32
C VAL A 64 -9.40 -7.83 3.28
N GLY A 65 -8.42 -6.92 3.29
CA GLY A 65 -7.22 -7.00 4.11
C GLY A 65 -7.01 -5.74 4.96
N PRO A 66 -5.84 -5.59 5.62
CA PRO A 66 -5.52 -4.38 6.36
C PRO A 66 -5.57 -3.14 5.46
N CYS A 67 -5.80 -1.98 6.05
CA CYS A 67 -5.77 -0.73 5.29
C CYS A 67 -4.38 -0.47 4.68
N ILE A 68 -3.31 -0.68 5.44
CA ILE A 68 -1.94 -0.40 5.01
C ILE A 68 -1.04 -1.58 5.41
N ILE A 69 -0.23 -2.05 4.46
CA ILE A 69 0.92 -2.94 4.72
C ILE A 69 2.19 -2.22 4.28
N VAL A 70 3.18 -2.25 5.16
CA VAL A 70 4.52 -1.72 4.89
C VAL A 70 5.51 -2.87 4.98
N TYR A 71 6.22 -3.11 3.88
CA TYR A 71 7.36 -4.03 3.86
C TYR A 71 8.65 -3.26 4.18
N ASP A 72 9.71 -4.01 4.49
CA ASP A 72 11.00 -3.45 4.88
C ASP A 72 11.56 -2.48 3.82
N GLY A 73 12.08 -1.33 4.27
CA GLY A 73 12.77 -0.34 3.44
C GLY A 73 14.27 -0.64 3.24
N TYR A 74 14.80 -1.68 3.88
CA TYR A 74 16.21 -2.09 3.89
C TYR A 74 17.15 -0.97 4.33
N ASP A 75 16.82 -0.32 5.44
CA ASP A 75 17.57 0.79 6.06
C ASP A 75 17.81 2.03 5.17
N ARG A 76 17.08 2.17 4.05
CA ARG A 76 17.26 3.30 3.11
C ARG A 76 16.53 4.58 3.50
N GLY A 77 15.61 4.48 4.44
CA GLY A 77 14.77 5.58 4.89
C GLY A 77 13.58 5.09 5.67
N ARG A 78 12.75 6.03 6.14
CA ARG A 78 11.59 5.72 6.97
C ARG A 78 10.30 5.99 6.22
N ASN A 79 9.44 4.99 6.16
CA ASN A 79 8.06 5.18 5.76
C ASN A 79 7.25 5.72 6.95
N LEU A 80 6.41 6.73 6.70
CA LEU A 80 5.57 7.37 7.72
C LEU A 80 4.11 7.10 7.44
N ILE A 81 3.43 6.51 8.42
CA ILE A 81 1.98 6.24 8.38
C ILE A 81 1.32 7.10 9.46
N ASP A 82 0.40 7.98 9.08
CA ASP A 82 -0.19 8.98 9.98
C ASP A 82 -1.68 9.23 9.70
N GLY A 83 -2.54 9.12 10.71
CA GLY A 83 -3.94 9.57 10.64
C GLY A 83 -4.83 8.89 9.58
N ASN A 84 -4.61 7.61 9.28
CA ASN A 84 -5.44 6.81 8.35
C ASN A 84 -6.50 5.99 9.09
#